data_AF-A0A3E0PLH9-F1
#
_entry.id   AF-A0A3E0PLH9-F1
#
_cell.length_a   1.000
_cell.length_b   1.000
_cell.length_c   1.000
_cell.angle_alpha   90.00
_cell.angle_beta   90.00
_cell.angle_gamma   90.00
#
_symmetry.space_group_name_H-M   'P 1'
#
loop_
_entity.id
_entity.type
_entity.pdbx_description
1 polymer ?
#
loop_
_entity_poly.entity_id
_entity_poly.type
_entity_poly.pdbx_seq_one_letter_code
_entity_poly.pdbx_strand_id
1 'polypeptide(L)'
;MTAAIKQAGRRVRHGFRLAERNAIYLAKGEFVAALELLAQANDLAHDSRFYSRSLVEGLAALEESRDFVRARPGGKPLDVARIASGHRTPIAKGQPADGLTSTAALRRYHDFALERLATAAAGDPCGSAALFGLAKVAQTDIDGSLAEHLQGNDRAQVLFRAALVADPGNYRAANELGVILAHDGDLEGARELLSRSAAMRPHPTTLRNLASVQSKLGQGMLAEKSLGQAAQLEMQGAGRGGPAVTWVDPATFAHTKPASDAATPPAGKAPAAAPPVAAGEQPTVTTARGGVADWLPWNPRR
;
A
#
# COMPACT_ATOMS: atom_id res chain seq x y z
N MET A 1 -3.06 -20.13 18.48
CA MET A 1 -2.77 -19.65 17.11
C MET A 1 -4.02 -19.25 16.31
N THR A 2 -4.97 -20.14 16.02
CA THR A 2 -6.13 -19.88 15.12
C THR A 2 -7.03 -18.69 15.52
N ALA A 3 -7.27 -18.49 16.82
CA ALA A 3 -8.06 -17.35 17.31
C ALA A 3 -7.34 -16.00 17.06
N ALA A 4 -6.03 -15.96 17.26
CA ALA A 4 -5.20 -14.78 17.04
C ALA A 4 -5.16 -14.39 15.56
N ILE A 5 -4.98 -15.35 14.65
CA ILE A 5 -5.04 -15.11 13.19
C ILE A 5 -6.40 -14.53 12.78
N LYS A 6 -7.51 -15.08 13.29
CA LYS A 6 -8.86 -14.54 13.01
C LYS A 6 -9.01 -13.11 13.50
N GLN A 7 -8.45 -12.78 14.67
CA GLN A 7 -8.50 -11.43 15.23
C GLN A 7 -7.61 -10.46 14.45
N ALA A 8 -6.38 -10.85 14.12
CA ALA A 8 -5.48 -10.10 13.25
C ALA A 8 -6.16 -9.81 11.89
N GLY A 9 -6.83 -10.81 11.29
CA GLY A 9 -7.57 -10.63 10.04
C GLY A 9 -8.71 -9.61 10.13
N ARG A 10 -9.38 -9.53 11.29
CA ARG A 10 -10.40 -8.47 11.52
C ARG A 10 -9.74 -7.08 11.59
N ARG A 11 -8.62 -6.96 12.28
CA ARG A 11 -7.83 -5.73 12.37
C ARG A 11 -7.35 -5.27 11.00
N VAL A 12 -6.74 -6.16 10.21
CA VAL A 12 -6.30 -5.85 8.83
C VAL A 12 -7.44 -5.34 7.95
N ARG A 13 -8.59 -6.03 7.94
CA ARG A 13 -9.77 -5.56 7.18
C ARG A 13 -10.31 -4.23 7.69
N HIS A 14 -10.20 -3.95 8.98
CA HIS A 14 -10.59 -2.66 9.54
C HIS A 14 -9.60 -1.56 9.14
N GLY A 15 -8.29 -1.82 9.21
CA GLY A 15 -7.24 -0.92 8.75
C GLY A 15 -7.43 -0.48 7.31
N PHE A 16 -7.74 -1.40 6.38
CA PHE A 16 -8.04 -1.03 4.99
C PHE A 16 -9.27 -0.14 4.86
N ARG A 17 -10.38 -0.43 5.57
CA ARG A 17 -11.58 0.42 5.57
C ARG A 17 -11.33 1.83 6.12
N LEU A 18 -10.42 1.95 7.10
CA LEU A 18 -10.00 3.25 7.62
C LEU A 18 -9.16 4.01 6.59
N ALA A 19 -8.21 3.33 5.94
CA ALA A 19 -7.39 3.93 4.90
C ALA A 19 -8.22 4.43 3.70
N GLU A 20 -9.25 3.68 3.28
CA GLU A 20 -10.22 4.11 2.25
C GLU A 20 -10.92 5.42 2.59
N ARG A 21 -11.13 5.68 3.89
CA ARG A 21 -11.76 6.91 4.41
C ARG A 21 -10.74 7.99 4.75
N ASN A 22 -9.50 7.82 4.29
CA ASN A 22 -8.37 8.70 4.58
C ASN A 22 -8.00 8.82 6.07
N ALA A 23 -8.42 7.86 6.91
CA ALA A 23 -8.06 7.80 8.33
C ALA A 23 -6.71 7.08 8.52
N ILE A 24 -5.66 7.62 7.90
CA ILE A 24 -4.34 6.98 7.72
C ILE A 24 -3.67 6.60 9.05
N TYR A 25 -3.71 7.49 10.06
CA TYR A 25 -3.13 7.22 11.37
C TYR A 25 -3.80 6.04 12.08
N LEU A 26 -5.13 5.98 12.03
CA LEU A 26 -5.90 4.88 12.63
C LEU A 26 -5.68 3.57 11.85
N ALA A 27 -5.59 3.65 10.51
CA ALA A 27 -5.25 2.50 9.69
C ALA A 27 -3.87 1.93 10.04
N LYS A 28 -2.85 2.78 10.22
CA LYS A 28 -1.51 2.37 10.70
C LYS A 28 -1.62 1.58 12.01
N GLY A 29 -2.37 2.11 12.97
CA GLY A 29 -2.57 1.47 14.28
C GLY A 29 -3.21 0.07 14.16
N GLU A 30 -4.19 -0.10 13.29
CA GLU A 30 -4.83 -1.40 13.05
C GLU A 30 -3.87 -2.43 12.43
N PHE A 31 -3.01 -2.03 11.49
CA PHE A 31 -2.02 -2.94 10.91
C PHE A 31 -0.92 -3.33 11.90
N VAL A 32 -0.42 -2.38 12.71
CA VAL A 32 0.54 -2.69 13.79
C VAL A 32 -0.08 -3.64 14.80
N ALA A 33 -1.31 -3.37 15.27
CA ALA A 33 -2.01 -4.24 16.21
C ALA A 33 -2.25 -5.66 15.65
N ALA A 34 -2.45 -5.80 14.34
CA ALA A 34 -2.54 -7.12 13.70
C ALA A 34 -1.21 -7.89 13.78
N LEU A 35 -0.08 -7.22 13.52
CA LEU A 35 1.25 -7.81 13.63
C LEU A 35 1.60 -8.17 15.08
N GLU A 36 1.24 -7.32 16.04
CA GLU A 36 1.44 -7.60 17.48
C GLU A 36 0.71 -8.88 17.91
N LEU A 37 -0.55 -9.05 17.50
CA LEU A 37 -1.33 -10.25 17.81
C LEU A 37 -0.69 -11.51 17.22
N LEU A 38 -0.19 -11.44 15.98
CA LEU A 38 0.49 -12.56 15.34
C LEU A 38 1.83 -12.88 16.00
N ALA A 39 2.62 -11.85 16.31
CA ALA A 39 3.91 -12.00 16.97
C ALA A 39 3.75 -12.62 18.37
N GLN A 40 2.83 -12.10 19.18
CA GLN A 40 2.53 -12.64 20.52
C GLN A 40 2.01 -14.07 20.47
N ALA A 41 1.19 -14.41 19.48
CA ALA A 41 0.69 -15.78 19.32
C ALA A 41 1.80 -16.77 18.93
N ASN A 42 2.76 -16.34 18.10
CA ASN A 42 3.94 -17.15 17.75
C ASN A 42 4.90 -17.28 18.92
N ASP A 43 5.13 -16.20 19.67
CA ASP A 43 5.91 -16.20 20.90
C ASP A 43 5.37 -17.22 21.92
N LEU A 44 4.06 -17.21 22.15
CA LEU A 44 3.39 -18.19 23.01
C LEU A 44 3.53 -19.63 22.48
N ALA A 45 3.49 -19.83 21.16
CA ALA A 45 3.62 -21.16 20.56
C ALA A 45 5.03 -21.74 20.66
N HIS A 46 6.06 -20.90 20.76
CA HIS A 46 7.47 -21.29 20.79
C HIS A 46 8.15 -21.01 22.14
N ASP A 47 7.39 -20.63 23.17
CA ASP A 47 7.87 -20.18 24.48
C ASP A 47 9.03 -19.17 24.37
N SER A 48 8.80 -18.12 23.58
CA SER A 48 9.83 -17.12 23.27
C SER A 48 9.28 -15.70 23.35
N ARG A 49 10.16 -14.70 23.18
CA ARG A 49 9.79 -13.30 22.92
C ARG A 49 10.36 -12.81 21.58
N PHE A 50 10.77 -13.74 20.75
CA PHE A 50 11.56 -13.47 19.55
C PHE A 50 10.76 -12.70 18.50
N TYR A 51 9.49 -13.07 18.30
CA TYR A 51 8.63 -12.47 17.28
C TYR A 51 8.19 -11.06 17.69
N SER A 52 7.75 -10.88 18.94
CA SER A 52 7.33 -9.55 19.44
C SER A 52 8.52 -8.60 19.50
N ARG A 53 9.69 -9.08 19.90
CA ARG A 53 10.93 -8.29 19.86
C ARG A 53 11.30 -7.91 18.43
N SER A 54 11.20 -8.83 17.48
CA SER A 54 11.48 -8.55 16.07
C SER A 54 10.52 -7.48 15.52
N LEU A 55 9.24 -7.49 15.90
CA LEU A 55 8.31 -6.43 15.49
C LEU A 55 8.77 -5.04 15.96
N VAL A 56 9.10 -4.92 17.25
CA VAL A 56 9.55 -3.65 17.83
C VAL A 56 10.86 -3.17 17.21
N GLU A 57 11.83 -4.07 17.06
CA GLU A 57 13.13 -3.77 16.46
C GLU A 57 12.99 -3.38 14.98
N GLY A 58 12.14 -4.05 14.21
CA GLY A 58 11.91 -3.75 12.80
C GLY A 58 11.21 -2.42 12.57
N LEU A 59 10.20 -2.09 13.38
CA LEU A 59 9.52 -0.79 13.31
C LEU A 59 10.46 0.36 13.75
N ALA A 60 11.24 0.16 14.82
CA ALA A 60 12.22 1.13 15.28
C ALA A 60 13.27 1.41 14.19
N ALA A 61 13.80 0.37 13.54
CA ALA A 61 14.77 0.53 12.47
C ALA A 61 14.22 1.33 11.27
N LEU A 62 12.95 1.13 10.87
CA LEU A 62 12.31 1.93 9.83
C LEU A 62 12.09 3.40 10.20
N GLU A 63 11.88 3.70 11.48
CA GLU A 63 11.68 5.07 11.95
C GLU A 63 13.02 5.79 12.12
N GLU A 64 13.99 5.13 12.71
CA GLU A 64 15.36 5.63 12.93
C GLU A 64 16.13 5.82 11.62
N SER A 65 15.80 5.07 10.56
CA SER A 65 16.46 5.20 9.25
C SER A 65 16.26 6.59 8.62
N ARG A 66 15.21 7.33 9.02
CA ARG A 66 14.90 8.68 8.53
C ARG A 66 15.98 9.71 8.89
N ASP A 67 16.73 9.47 9.96
CA ASP A 67 17.78 10.39 10.41
C ASP A 67 19.00 10.41 9.47
N PHE A 68 19.16 9.40 8.62
CA PHE A 68 20.25 9.34 7.64
C PHE A 68 19.94 10.08 6.32
N VAL A 69 18.69 10.48 6.09
CA VAL A 69 18.28 11.13 4.83
C VAL A 69 18.34 12.67 4.92
N ARG A 70 18.46 13.24 6.13
CA ARG A 70 18.36 14.70 6.40
C ARG A 70 19.61 15.51 5.99
N ALA A 71 20.44 15.03 5.07
CA ALA A 71 21.58 15.80 4.58
C ALA A 71 21.10 16.96 3.70
N ARG A 72 21.29 18.20 4.15
CA ARG A 72 21.06 19.39 3.30
C ARG A 72 22.15 19.47 2.23
N PRO A 73 21.82 19.83 0.97
CA PRO A 73 22.83 20.15 -0.04
C PRO A 73 23.80 21.23 0.49
N GLY A 74 25.10 20.96 0.46
CA GLY A 74 26.14 21.87 0.98
C GLY A 74 26.32 21.89 2.51
N GLY A 75 25.62 21.01 3.24
CA GLY A 75 25.80 20.84 4.68
C GLY A 75 27.04 20.01 5.05
N LYS A 76 27.47 20.09 6.32
CA LYS A 76 28.52 19.20 6.85
C LYS A 76 28.07 17.73 6.71
N PRO A 77 29.00 16.79 6.43
CA PRO A 77 28.70 15.36 6.44
C PRO A 77 28.02 14.94 7.74
N LEU A 78 27.00 14.07 7.64
CA LEU A 78 26.32 13.53 8.81
C LEU A 78 27.29 12.68 9.62
N ASP A 79 27.33 12.89 10.93
CA ASP A 79 28.03 12.01 11.86
C ASP A 79 27.18 10.76 12.10
N VAL A 80 27.30 9.80 11.19
CA VAL A 80 26.53 8.56 11.18
C VAL A 80 26.76 7.76 12.45
N ALA A 81 28.01 7.68 12.94
CA ALA A 81 28.35 6.95 14.15
C ALA A 81 27.63 7.53 15.37
N ARG A 82 27.68 8.86 15.54
CA ARG A 82 26.97 9.54 16.63
C ARG A 82 25.46 9.38 16.53
N ILE A 83 24.87 9.54 15.33
CA ILE A 83 23.42 9.34 15.12
C ILE A 83 23.03 7.91 15.51
N ALA A 84 23.71 6.92 14.94
CA ALA A 84 23.44 5.51 15.15
C ALA A 84 23.64 5.09 16.63
N SER A 85 24.57 5.71 17.35
CA SER A 85 24.77 5.42 18.78
C SER A 85 23.58 5.80 19.66
N GLY A 86 22.78 6.81 19.25
CA GLY A 86 21.56 7.23 19.94
C GLY A 86 20.33 6.36 19.62
N HIS A 87 20.43 5.50 18.61
CA HIS A 87 19.33 4.65 18.16
C HIS A 87 19.13 3.43 19.06
N ARG A 88 17.89 2.93 19.11
CA ARG A 88 17.56 1.69 19.84
C ARG A 88 17.87 0.46 19.01
N THR A 89 17.89 0.55 17.69
CA THR A 89 18.18 -0.55 16.78
C THR A 89 19.53 -1.21 17.09
N PRO A 90 19.58 -2.53 17.36
CA PRO A 90 20.81 -3.22 17.78
C PRO A 90 21.97 -3.18 16.78
N ILE A 91 21.68 -3.13 15.47
CA ILE A 91 22.71 -3.19 14.41
C ILE A 91 23.73 -2.05 14.49
N ALA A 92 23.35 -0.93 15.11
CA ALA A 92 24.22 0.23 15.31
C ALA A 92 25.17 0.13 16.51
N LYS A 93 24.92 -0.78 17.45
CA LYS A 93 25.64 -0.82 18.74
C LYS A 93 26.86 -1.75 18.74
N GLY A 94 26.92 -2.69 17.80
CA GLY A 94 27.94 -3.76 17.76
C GLY A 94 28.82 -3.78 16.51
N GLN A 95 28.68 -2.82 15.59
CA GLN A 95 29.47 -2.75 14.36
C GLN A 95 30.18 -1.40 14.27
N PRO A 96 31.43 -1.37 13.75
CA PRO A 96 32.11 -0.11 13.49
C PRO A 96 31.27 0.73 12.52
N ALA A 97 30.88 1.91 13.00
CA ALA A 97 30.14 2.93 12.25
C ALA A 97 31.08 4.03 11.72
N ASP A 98 32.37 3.96 12.07
CA ASP A 98 33.39 4.90 11.61
C ASP A 98 33.57 4.80 10.10
N GLY A 99 33.43 5.93 9.42
CA GLY A 99 33.54 6.03 7.97
C GLY A 99 32.32 5.50 7.19
N LEU A 100 31.21 5.12 7.85
CA LEU A 100 29.99 4.77 7.13
C LEU A 100 29.36 6.00 6.47
N THR A 101 28.98 5.84 5.20
CA THR A 101 28.15 6.85 4.52
C THR A 101 26.70 6.76 4.98
N SER A 102 25.95 7.85 4.87
CA SER A 102 24.52 7.88 5.21
C SER A 102 23.72 6.85 4.39
N THR A 103 24.05 6.67 3.12
CA THR A 103 23.43 5.65 2.25
C THR A 103 23.73 4.23 2.72
N ALA A 104 24.96 3.96 3.17
CA ALA A 104 25.32 2.65 3.71
C ALA A 104 24.58 2.37 5.03
N ALA A 105 24.44 3.38 5.90
CA ALA A 105 23.67 3.28 7.13
C ALA A 105 22.18 3.03 6.83
N LEU A 106 21.59 3.81 5.93
CA LEU A 106 20.20 3.66 5.49
C LEU A 106 19.93 2.23 5.00
N ARG A 107 20.81 1.69 4.13
CA ARG A 107 20.70 0.31 3.64
C ARG A 107 20.73 -0.71 4.78
N ARG A 108 21.69 -0.60 5.71
CA ARG A 108 21.78 -1.51 6.87
C ARG A 108 20.52 -1.51 7.72
N TYR A 109 19.94 -0.33 7.97
CA TYR A 109 18.70 -0.22 8.73
C TYR A 109 17.50 -0.81 7.97
N HIS A 110 17.43 -0.59 6.66
CA HIS A 110 16.38 -1.15 5.81
C HIS A 110 16.46 -2.68 5.71
N ASP A 111 17.66 -3.25 5.55
CA ASP A 111 17.87 -4.70 5.51
C ASP A 111 17.48 -5.34 6.86
N PHE A 112 17.92 -4.73 7.96
CA PHE A 112 17.56 -5.18 9.30
C PHE A 112 16.05 -5.09 9.54
N ALA A 113 15.41 -3.98 9.15
CA ALA A 113 13.97 -3.81 9.28
C ALA A 113 13.20 -4.86 8.47
N LEU A 114 13.61 -5.12 7.23
CA LEU A 114 13.01 -6.14 6.36
C LEU A 114 13.01 -7.50 7.07
N GLU A 115 14.17 -7.96 7.52
CA GLU A 115 14.34 -9.26 8.18
C GLU A 115 13.46 -9.37 9.42
N ARG A 116 13.48 -8.34 10.28
CA ARG A 116 12.75 -8.32 11.54
C ARG A 116 11.23 -8.25 11.35
N LEU A 117 10.76 -7.47 10.39
CA LEU A 117 9.33 -7.34 10.08
C LEU A 117 8.78 -8.60 9.40
N ALA A 118 9.54 -9.20 8.49
CA ALA A 118 9.18 -10.48 7.89
C ALA A 118 9.12 -11.60 8.95
N THR A 119 10.08 -11.61 9.87
CA THR A 119 10.09 -12.52 11.02
C THR A 119 8.84 -12.33 11.88
N ALA A 120 8.50 -11.08 12.23
CA ALA A 120 7.31 -10.77 13.04
C ALA A 120 5.99 -11.21 12.38
N ALA A 121 5.91 -11.14 11.05
CA ALA A 121 4.77 -11.65 10.28
C ALA A 121 4.72 -13.20 10.21
N ALA A 122 5.80 -13.89 10.59
CA ALA A 122 5.87 -15.33 10.82
C ALA A 122 5.35 -16.22 9.69
N GLY A 123 5.57 -15.83 8.43
CA GLY A 123 5.12 -16.60 7.28
C GLY A 123 3.60 -16.64 7.07
N ASP A 124 2.85 -15.75 7.73
CA ASP A 124 1.38 -15.76 7.72
C ASP A 124 0.81 -14.77 6.68
N PRO A 125 -0.16 -15.17 5.82
CA PRO A 125 -0.78 -14.29 4.84
C PRO A 125 -1.47 -13.06 5.45
N CYS A 126 -2.00 -13.15 6.67
CA CYS A 126 -2.56 -12.00 7.36
C CYS A 126 -1.46 -11.04 7.83
N GLY A 127 -0.31 -11.56 8.28
CA GLY A 127 0.88 -10.76 8.59
C GLY A 127 1.41 -10.03 7.35
N SER A 128 1.51 -10.75 6.22
CA SER A 128 1.85 -10.15 4.93
C SER A 128 0.88 -9.05 4.49
N ALA A 129 -0.43 -9.27 4.66
CA ALA A 129 -1.44 -8.26 4.34
C ALA A 129 -1.34 -7.01 5.24
N ALA A 130 -0.96 -7.17 6.51
CA ALA A 130 -0.72 -6.05 7.42
C ALA A 130 0.52 -5.23 7.00
N LEU A 131 1.62 -5.89 6.65
CA LEU A 131 2.83 -5.24 6.12
C LEU A 131 2.56 -4.50 4.81
N PHE A 132 1.78 -5.10 3.90
CA PHE A 132 1.28 -4.42 2.70
C PHE A 132 0.47 -3.16 3.06
N GLY A 133 -0.43 -3.24 4.04
CA GLY A 133 -1.21 -2.09 4.52
C GLY A 133 -0.32 -0.96 5.05
N LEU A 134 0.70 -1.30 5.85
CA LEU A 134 1.69 -0.33 6.33
C LEU A 134 2.50 0.31 5.20
N ALA A 135 2.86 -0.46 4.17
CA ALA A 135 3.57 0.05 2.99
C ALA A 135 2.71 1.08 2.23
N LYS A 136 1.42 0.82 2.07
CA LYS A 136 0.49 1.77 1.44
C LYS A 136 0.33 3.03 2.28
N VAL A 137 0.23 2.90 3.60
CA VAL A 137 0.21 4.04 4.53
C VAL A 137 1.49 4.88 4.42
N ALA A 138 2.66 4.24 4.30
CA ALA A 138 3.94 4.94 4.15
C ALA A 138 4.04 5.76 2.86
N GLN A 139 3.35 5.35 1.78
CA GLN A 139 3.27 6.12 0.53
C GLN A 139 2.29 7.29 0.59
N THR A 140 1.28 7.23 1.47
CA THR A 140 0.25 8.27 1.60
C THR A 140 0.61 9.42 2.55
N ASP A 141 1.87 9.58 2.92
CA ASP A 141 2.32 10.74 3.70
C ASP A 141 2.43 11.97 2.76
N ILE A 142 1.30 12.39 2.17
CA ILE A 142 1.22 13.29 0.99
C ILE A 142 1.50 14.75 1.35
N ASP A 143 1.41 15.12 2.63
CA ASP A 143 1.66 16.49 3.10
C ASP A 143 3.16 16.81 3.26
N GLY A 144 4.02 15.81 3.00
CA GLY A 144 5.47 15.96 3.02
C GLY A 144 6.04 16.67 1.78
N SER A 145 7.21 17.27 1.95
CA SER A 145 8.12 17.66 0.87
C SER A 145 8.45 16.47 -0.05
N LEU A 146 8.96 16.74 -1.26
CA LEU A 146 9.43 15.69 -2.19
C LEU A 146 10.43 14.72 -1.51
N ALA A 147 11.28 15.23 -0.62
CA ALA A 147 12.20 14.40 0.14
C ALA A 147 11.48 13.43 1.08
N GLU A 148 10.38 13.85 1.70
CA GLU A 148 9.56 13.00 2.58
C GLU A 148 8.76 11.97 1.78
N HIS A 149 8.30 12.31 0.57
CA HIS A 149 7.66 11.34 -0.34
C HIS A 149 8.63 10.28 -0.83
N LEU A 150 9.85 10.67 -1.22
CA LEU A 150 10.89 9.71 -1.61
C LEU A 150 11.28 8.79 -0.44
N GLN A 151 11.38 9.33 0.78
CA GLN A 151 11.54 8.52 1.99
C GLN A 151 10.36 7.58 2.23
N GLY A 152 9.13 8.02 1.96
CA GLY A 152 7.93 7.21 2.03
C GLY A 152 8.00 6.01 1.09
N ASN A 153 8.48 6.22 -0.14
CA ASN A 153 8.69 5.16 -1.13
C ASN A 153 9.77 4.16 -0.68
N ASP A 154 10.92 4.62 -0.19
CA ASP A 154 11.97 3.72 0.31
C ASP A 154 11.47 2.81 1.44
N ARG A 155 10.71 3.38 2.38
CA ARG A 155 10.09 2.62 3.49
C ARG A 155 9.03 1.66 2.99
N ALA A 156 8.23 2.08 2.01
CA ALA A 156 7.23 1.22 1.39
C ALA A 156 7.88 0.03 0.67
N GLN A 157 9.03 0.22 -0.01
CA GLN A 157 9.78 -0.88 -0.61
C GLN A 157 10.20 -1.92 0.43
N VAL A 158 10.73 -1.49 1.59
CA VAL A 158 11.10 -2.39 2.68
C VAL A 158 9.89 -3.20 3.16
N LEU A 159 8.76 -2.53 3.38
CA LEU A 159 7.53 -3.16 3.86
C LEU A 159 6.91 -4.11 2.82
N PHE A 160 6.91 -3.77 1.54
CA PHE A 160 6.45 -4.68 0.48
C PHE A 160 7.35 -5.90 0.34
N ARG A 161 8.67 -5.73 0.42
CA ARG A 161 9.61 -6.86 0.43
C ARG A 161 9.38 -7.75 1.64
N ALA A 162 9.23 -7.18 2.84
CA ALA A 162 8.90 -7.94 4.05
C ALA A 162 7.56 -8.70 3.90
N ALA A 163 6.55 -8.08 3.28
CA ALA A 163 5.28 -8.73 2.97
C ALA A 163 5.46 -9.94 2.03
N LEU A 164 6.30 -9.83 1.01
CA LEU A 164 6.59 -10.93 0.07
C LEU A 164 7.44 -12.05 0.68
N VAL A 165 8.33 -11.73 1.64
CA VAL A 165 9.04 -12.74 2.42
C VAL A 165 8.06 -13.49 3.33
N ALA A 166 7.12 -12.78 3.95
CA ALA A 166 6.10 -13.39 4.81
C ALA A 166 5.07 -14.21 4.01
N ASP A 167 4.66 -13.76 2.83
CA ASP A 167 3.78 -14.50 1.93
C ASP A 167 4.21 -14.26 0.47
N PRO A 168 4.92 -15.22 -0.15
CA PRO A 168 5.29 -15.14 -1.55
C PRO A 168 4.07 -15.15 -2.50
N GLY A 169 2.87 -15.49 -2.00
CA GLY A 169 1.59 -15.44 -2.69
C GLY A 169 0.93 -14.06 -2.71
N ASN A 170 1.50 -13.05 -2.04
CA ASN A 170 0.92 -11.71 -1.98
C ASN A 170 1.12 -10.94 -3.29
N TYR A 171 0.24 -11.23 -4.27
CA TYR A 171 0.22 -10.58 -5.58
C TYR A 171 0.10 -9.06 -5.49
N ARG A 172 -0.57 -8.51 -4.46
CA ARG A 172 -0.72 -7.06 -4.31
C ARG A 172 0.62 -6.41 -3.99
N ALA A 173 1.38 -6.97 -3.04
CA ALA A 173 2.72 -6.49 -2.72
C ALA A 173 3.67 -6.62 -3.92
N ALA A 174 3.58 -7.73 -4.67
CA ALA A 174 4.37 -7.92 -5.90
C ALA A 174 4.03 -6.86 -6.97
N ASN A 175 2.74 -6.57 -7.19
CA ASN A 175 2.33 -5.53 -8.13
C ASN A 175 2.87 -4.14 -7.74
N GLU A 176 2.69 -3.73 -6.48
CA GLU A 176 3.14 -2.42 -6.00
C GLU A 176 4.67 -2.29 -6.02
N LEU A 177 5.40 -3.30 -5.55
CA LEU A 177 6.86 -3.30 -5.60
C LEU A 177 7.36 -3.27 -7.05
N GLY A 178 6.73 -4.01 -7.97
CA GLY A 178 7.06 -3.97 -9.39
C GLY A 178 6.86 -2.59 -10.03
N VAL A 179 5.80 -1.87 -9.64
CA VAL A 179 5.59 -0.48 -10.08
C VAL A 179 6.71 0.44 -9.59
N ILE A 180 7.12 0.30 -8.32
CA ILE A 180 8.21 1.10 -7.76
C ILE A 180 9.55 0.78 -8.45
N LEU A 181 9.89 -0.50 -8.66
CA LEU A 181 11.10 -0.87 -9.39
C LEU A 181 11.11 -0.33 -10.83
N ALA A 182 9.96 -0.30 -11.50
CA ALA A 182 9.84 0.27 -12.85
C ALA A 182 10.06 1.78 -12.87
N HIS A 183 9.69 2.48 -11.79
CA HIS A 183 9.98 3.90 -11.61
C HIS A 183 11.46 4.15 -11.33
N ASP A 184 12.08 3.29 -10.52
CA ASP A 184 13.51 3.38 -10.16
C ASP A 184 14.45 2.90 -11.28
N GLY A 185 13.89 2.41 -12.39
CA GLY A 185 14.62 2.00 -13.60
C GLY A 185 15.03 0.52 -13.64
N ASP A 186 14.74 -0.26 -12.59
CA ASP A 186 14.93 -1.71 -12.57
C ASP A 186 13.76 -2.39 -13.31
N LEU A 187 13.78 -2.27 -14.63
CA LEU A 187 12.73 -2.78 -15.51
C LEU A 187 12.64 -4.31 -15.52
N GLU A 188 13.75 -5.02 -15.37
CA GLU A 188 13.75 -6.49 -15.33
C GLU A 188 13.16 -7.02 -14.02
N GLY A 189 13.58 -6.46 -12.87
CA GLY A 189 12.98 -6.79 -11.58
C GLY A 189 11.49 -6.45 -11.52
N ALA A 190 11.10 -5.31 -12.10
CA ALA A 190 9.70 -4.95 -12.27
C ALA A 190 8.91 -5.95 -13.11
N ARG A 191 9.45 -6.36 -14.26
CA ARG A 191 8.82 -7.34 -15.16
C ARG A 191 8.59 -8.66 -14.43
N GLU A 192 9.57 -9.15 -13.67
CA GLU A 192 9.46 -10.40 -12.92
C GLU A 192 8.32 -10.34 -11.88
N LEU A 193 8.31 -9.30 -11.03
CA LEU A 193 7.29 -9.15 -9.99
C LEU A 193 5.89 -8.95 -10.55
N LEU A 194 5.75 -8.13 -11.59
CA LEU A 194 4.45 -7.89 -12.25
C LEU A 194 3.95 -9.14 -12.96
N SER A 195 4.84 -9.90 -13.61
CA SER A 195 4.51 -11.18 -14.24
C SER A 195 4.03 -12.19 -13.20
N ARG A 196 4.74 -12.29 -12.06
CA ARG A 196 4.36 -13.15 -10.94
C ARG A 196 3.00 -12.74 -10.36
N SER A 197 2.77 -11.44 -10.15
CA SER A 197 1.48 -10.93 -9.69
C SER A 197 0.35 -11.29 -10.65
N ALA A 198 0.54 -11.06 -11.95
CA ALA A 198 -0.45 -11.39 -12.98
C ALA A 198 -0.74 -12.89 -13.06
N ALA A 199 0.27 -13.74 -12.88
CA ALA A 199 0.11 -15.20 -12.86
C ALA A 199 -0.70 -15.68 -11.65
N MET A 200 -0.48 -15.08 -10.47
CA MET A 200 -1.21 -15.43 -9.24
C MET A 200 -2.66 -14.95 -9.27
N ARG A 201 -2.89 -13.69 -9.67
CA ARG A 201 -4.23 -13.13 -9.83
C ARG A 201 -4.24 -12.12 -10.97
N PRO A 202 -4.72 -12.52 -12.16
CA PRO A 202 -4.89 -11.59 -13.27
C PRO A 202 -5.80 -10.42 -12.89
N HIS A 203 -5.35 -9.21 -13.15
CA HIS A 203 -6.11 -7.98 -12.93
C HIS A 203 -5.75 -6.96 -14.02
N PRO A 204 -6.73 -6.20 -14.57
CA PRO A 204 -6.47 -5.24 -15.64
C PRO A 204 -5.33 -4.26 -15.33
N THR A 205 -5.31 -3.69 -14.12
CA THR A 205 -4.24 -2.76 -13.69
C THR A 205 -2.85 -3.42 -13.71
N THR A 206 -2.70 -4.63 -13.15
CA THR A 206 -1.42 -5.33 -13.12
C THR A 206 -0.95 -5.69 -14.53
N LEU A 207 -1.86 -6.13 -15.40
CA LEU A 207 -1.54 -6.45 -16.79
C LEU A 207 -1.13 -5.21 -17.59
N ARG A 208 -1.75 -4.05 -17.35
CA ARG A 208 -1.30 -2.77 -17.93
C ARG A 208 0.06 -2.33 -17.41
N ASN A 209 0.31 -2.46 -16.11
CA ASN A 209 1.62 -2.16 -15.53
C ASN A 209 2.69 -3.06 -16.17
N LEU A 210 2.42 -4.36 -16.29
CA LEU A 210 3.30 -5.31 -16.96
C LEU A 210 3.54 -4.94 -18.42
N ALA A 211 2.49 -4.61 -19.17
CA ALA A 211 2.62 -4.18 -20.56
C ALA A 211 3.48 -2.93 -20.71
N SER A 212 3.32 -1.95 -19.82
CA SER A 212 4.13 -0.72 -19.81
C SER A 212 5.61 -1.03 -19.62
N VAL A 213 5.95 -1.92 -18.68
CA VAL A 213 7.32 -2.37 -18.45
C VAL A 213 7.86 -3.17 -19.65
N GLN A 214 7.07 -4.09 -20.20
CA GLN A 214 7.43 -4.86 -21.40
C GLN A 214 7.73 -3.95 -22.60
N SER A 215 6.92 -2.91 -22.83
CA SER A 215 7.17 -1.91 -23.87
C SER A 215 8.49 -1.17 -23.65
N LYS A 216 8.78 -0.74 -22.41
CA LYS A 216 10.06 -0.09 -22.07
C LYS A 216 11.28 -1.00 -22.29
N LEU A 217 11.09 -2.32 -22.19
CA LEU A 217 12.10 -3.35 -22.47
C LEU A 217 12.18 -3.75 -23.96
N GLY A 218 11.38 -3.14 -24.84
CA GLY A 218 11.32 -3.50 -26.26
C GLY A 218 10.56 -4.81 -26.56
N GLN A 219 9.84 -5.36 -25.58
CA GLN A 219 9.10 -6.62 -25.69
C GLN A 219 7.69 -6.41 -26.24
N GLY A 220 7.57 -5.77 -27.42
CA GLY A 220 6.29 -5.30 -27.98
C GLY A 220 5.18 -6.36 -28.07
N MET A 221 5.51 -7.56 -28.60
CA MET A 221 4.55 -8.67 -28.70
C MET A 221 3.99 -9.13 -27.34
N LEU A 222 4.82 -9.11 -26.30
CA LEU A 222 4.38 -9.46 -24.95
C LEU A 222 3.51 -8.35 -24.35
N ALA A 223 3.86 -7.09 -24.59
CA ALA A 223 3.07 -5.94 -24.14
C ALA A 223 1.65 -5.94 -24.75
N GLU A 224 1.54 -6.18 -26.06
CA GLU A 224 0.25 -6.29 -26.75
C GLU A 224 -0.60 -7.44 -26.19
N LYS A 225 0.02 -8.59 -25.95
CA LYS A 225 -0.66 -9.74 -25.33
C LYS A 225 -1.20 -9.38 -23.94
N SER A 226 -0.38 -8.73 -23.10
CA SER A 226 -0.77 -8.29 -21.76
C SER A 226 -1.92 -7.27 -21.81
N LEU A 227 -1.89 -6.31 -22.75
CA LEU A 227 -2.98 -5.35 -22.97
C LEU A 227 -4.26 -6.02 -23.44
N GLY A 228 -4.17 -6.98 -24.37
CA GLY A 228 -5.31 -7.77 -24.84
C GLY A 228 -5.98 -8.54 -23.71
N GLN A 229 -5.19 -9.16 -22.82
CA GLN A 229 -5.70 -9.82 -21.63
C GLN A 229 -6.37 -8.84 -20.66
N ALA A 230 -5.79 -7.65 -20.45
CA ALA A 230 -6.38 -6.62 -19.59
C ALA A 230 -7.75 -6.18 -20.11
N ALA A 231 -7.86 -5.90 -21.41
CA ALA A 231 -9.12 -5.51 -22.05
C ALA A 231 -10.17 -6.63 -21.99
N GLN A 232 -9.76 -7.90 -22.18
CA GLN A 232 -10.67 -9.03 -22.07
C GLN A 232 -11.27 -9.18 -20.67
N LEU A 233 -10.45 -9.01 -19.62
CA LEU A 233 -10.92 -9.05 -18.23
C LEU A 233 -11.89 -7.91 -17.92
N GLU A 234 -11.67 -6.73 -18.49
CA GLU A 234 -12.58 -5.59 -18.31
C GLU A 234 -13.91 -5.79 -19.01
N MET A 235 -13.92 -6.31 -20.25
CA MET A 235 -15.16 -6.65 -20.94
C MET A 235 -15.96 -7.71 -20.17
N GLN A 236 -15.28 -8.70 -19.60
CA GLN A 236 -15.92 -9.74 -18.78
C GLN A 236 -16.42 -9.20 -17.43
N GLY A 237 -15.69 -8.25 -16.83
CA GLY A 237 -16.09 -7.57 -15.59
C GLY A 237 -17.28 -6.63 -15.78
N ALA A 238 -17.27 -5.82 -16.84
CA ALA A 238 -18.36 -4.93 -17.23
C ALA A 238 -19.65 -5.72 -17.54
N GLY A 239 -19.54 -6.94 -18.06
CA GLY A 239 -20.69 -7.83 -18.26
C GLY A 239 -21.27 -8.46 -16.99
N ARG A 240 -20.62 -8.33 -15.82
CA ARG A 240 -21.06 -8.92 -14.54
C ARG A 240 -21.49 -7.89 -13.48
N GLY A 241 -21.44 -6.59 -13.78
CA GLY A 241 -21.45 -5.52 -12.77
C GLY A 241 -22.70 -4.63 -12.67
N GLY A 242 -23.84 -4.97 -13.28
CA GLY A 242 -25.09 -4.20 -13.13
C GLY A 242 -26.05 -4.36 -14.32
N PRO A 243 -27.32 -3.90 -14.23
CA PRO A 243 -28.21 -3.86 -15.39
C PRO A 243 -27.54 -3.05 -16.50
N ALA A 244 -27.72 -3.48 -17.76
CA ALA A 244 -27.14 -2.80 -18.91
C ALA A 244 -27.43 -1.29 -18.83
N VAL A 245 -26.38 -0.48 -18.65
CA VAL A 245 -26.51 0.98 -18.68
C VAL A 245 -26.67 1.37 -20.13
N THR A 246 -27.92 1.48 -20.56
CA THR A 246 -28.29 2.05 -21.86
C THR A 246 -28.40 3.57 -21.73
N TRP A 247 -27.59 4.28 -22.50
CA TRP A 247 -27.80 5.71 -22.71
C TRP A 247 -29.10 5.92 -23.48
N VAL A 248 -29.98 6.72 -22.92
CA VAL A 248 -31.23 7.16 -23.55
C VAL A 248 -31.21 8.67 -23.70
N ASP A 249 -31.89 9.18 -24.73
CA ASP A 249 -32.01 10.61 -24.97
C ASP A 249 -32.84 11.30 -23.86
N PRO A 250 -32.74 12.65 -23.71
CA PRO A 250 -33.41 13.38 -22.65
C PRO A 250 -34.94 13.22 -22.60
N ALA A 251 -35.59 13.04 -23.75
CA ALA A 251 -37.05 12.86 -23.80
C ALA A 251 -37.44 11.46 -23.33
N THR A 252 -36.70 10.44 -23.76
CA THR A 252 -36.88 9.06 -23.29
C THR A 252 -36.64 8.94 -21.78
N PHE A 253 -35.60 9.60 -21.26
CA PHE A 253 -35.32 9.63 -19.81
C PHE A 253 -36.47 10.26 -19.00
N ALA A 254 -36.99 11.40 -19.46
CA ALA A 254 -38.10 12.10 -18.82
C ALA A 254 -39.39 11.28 -18.73
N HIS A 255 -39.54 10.26 -19.58
CA HIS A 255 -40.68 9.35 -19.58
C HIS A 255 -40.43 8.02 -18.86
N THR A 256 -39.23 7.76 -18.34
CA THR A 256 -38.96 6.59 -17.52
C THR A 256 -39.46 6.79 -16.09
N LYS A 257 -40.29 5.86 -15.59
CA LYS A 257 -40.73 5.87 -14.19
C LYS A 257 -39.54 5.50 -13.28
N PRO A 258 -39.26 6.25 -12.21
CA PRO A 258 -38.26 5.84 -11.24
C PRO A 258 -38.64 4.49 -10.62
N ALA A 259 -37.63 3.66 -10.34
CA ALA A 259 -37.82 2.46 -9.53
C ALA A 259 -38.40 2.89 -8.17
N SER A 260 -39.48 2.23 -7.74
CA SER A 260 -40.20 2.55 -6.51
C SER A 260 -39.26 2.63 -5.29
N ASP A 261 -39.33 3.76 -4.55
CA ASP A 261 -38.65 4.01 -3.26
C ASP A 261 -39.21 3.16 -2.10
N ALA A 262 -39.56 1.90 -2.33
CA ALA A 262 -40.18 1.03 -1.32
C ALA A 262 -39.22 0.51 -0.22
N ALA A 263 -38.01 1.05 -0.08
CA ALA A 263 -37.05 0.58 0.92
C ALA A 263 -36.18 1.67 1.57
N THR A 264 -36.67 2.91 1.68
CA THR A 264 -35.98 3.95 2.45
C THR A 264 -36.60 4.05 3.85
N PRO A 265 -35.90 3.67 4.94
CA PRO A 265 -36.39 3.94 6.29
C PRO A 265 -36.49 5.45 6.51
N PRO A 266 -37.49 5.95 7.27
CA PRO A 266 -37.77 7.37 7.35
C PRO A 266 -36.59 8.14 7.96
N ALA A 267 -36.14 9.18 7.25
CA ALA A 267 -35.15 10.11 7.73
C ALA A 267 -35.68 10.86 8.96
N GLY A 268 -34.95 10.79 10.08
CA GLY A 268 -35.17 11.66 11.23
C GLY A 268 -35.04 13.13 10.83
N LYS A 269 -35.89 13.98 11.42
CA LYS A 269 -36.04 15.41 11.10
C LYS A 269 -34.69 16.13 10.93
N ALA A 270 -34.46 16.67 9.73
CA ALA A 270 -33.38 17.61 9.47
C ALA A 270 -33.71 18.98 10.10
N PRO A 271 -32.71 19.70 10.65
CA PRO A 271 -32.90 21.07 11.15
C PRO A 271 -33.12 22.07 10.00
N ALA A 272 -33.82 23.17 10.32
CA ALA A 272 -34.34 24.16 9.38
C ALA A 272 -33.25 24.83 8.50
N ALA A 273 -33.59 25.03 7.23
CA ALA A 273 -32.73 25.57 6.19
C ALA A 273 -32.37 27.05 6.41
N ALA A 274 -31.09 27.39 6.21
CA ALA A 274 -30.62 28.76 6.01
C ALA A 274 -30.85 29.21 4.55
N PRO A 275 -31.07 30.51 4.29
CA PRO A 275 -31.39 31.03 2.96
C PRO A 275 -30.20 30.96 1.98
N PRO A 276 -30.48 30.96 0.65
CA PRO A 276 -29.49 30.68 -0.38
C PRO A 276 -28.54 31.87 -0.61
N VAL A 277 -27.24 31.59 -0.71
CA VAL A 277 -26.23 32.53 -1.22
C VAL A 277 -26.05 32.28 -2.71
N ALA A 278 -25.94 33.38 -3.45
CA ALA A 278 -25.99 33.50 -4.90
C ALA A 278 -24.91 32.71 -5.67
N ALA A 279 -25.25 32.39 -6.92
CA ALA A 279 -24.44 31.69 -7.90
C ALA A 279 -23.15 32.46 -8.25
N GLY A 280 -22.02 31.74 -8.21
CA GLY A 280 -20.74 32.21 -8.72
C GLY A 280 -19.74 31.05 -8.75
N GLU A 281 -19.19 30.83 -9.95
CA GLU A 281 -18.04 29.96 -10.30
C GLU A 281 -18.30 28.44 -10.48
N GLN A 282 -18.22 28.04 -11.76
CA GLN A 282 -18.10 26.66 -12.20
C GLN A 282 -16.77 26.07 -11.69
N PRO A 283 -16.75 24.88 -11.06
CA PRO A 283 -15.50 24.23 -10.74
C PRO A 283 -14.85 23.70 -12.02
N THR A 284 -13.64 24.18 -12.25
CA THR A 284 -12.69 23.73 -13.27
C THR A 284 -12.44 22.23 -13.15
N VAL A 285 -12.41 21.55 -14.31
CA VAL A 285 -12.09 20.13 -14.45
C VAL A 285 -10.69 19.87 -13.90
N THR A 286 -10.61 19.40 -12.67
CA THR A 286 -9.38 18.84 -12.10
C THR A 286 -9.25 17.41 -12.60
N THR A 287 -8.18 17.15 -13.35
CA THR A 287 -7.79 15.82 -13.80
C THR A 287 -7.71 14.86 -12.62
N ALA A 288 -8.54 13.82 -12.64
CA ALA A 288 -8.64 12.83 -11.57
C ALA A 288 -7.30 12.07 -11.42
N ARG A 289 -6.59 12.35 -10.32
CA ARG A 289 -5.52 11.49 -9.81
C ARG A 289 -6.17 10.25 -9.19
N GLY A 290 -5.68 9.06 -9.54
CA GLY A 290 -6.15 7.78 -9.01
C GLY A 290 -6.11 7.78 -7.49
N GLY A 291 -7.27 7.64 -6.87
CA GLY A 291 -7.42 7.63 -5.41
C GLY A 291 -7.07 6.27 -4.82
N VAL A 292 -6.91 6.25 -3.50
CA VAL A 292 -6.80 5.09 -2.61
C VAL A 292 -7.85 3.99 -2.89
N ALA A 293 -8.94 4.33 -3.57
CA ALA A 293 -9.98 3.41 -4.05
C ALA A 293 -9.49 2.29 -4.99
N ASP A 294 -8.30 2.43 -5.60
CA ASP A 294 -7.70 1.37 -6.44
C ASP A 294 -7.07 0.23 -5.60
N TRP A 295 -7.14 0.28 -4.28
CA TRP A 295 -6.47 -0.67 -3.37
C TRP A 295 -7.27 -1.97 -3.11
N LEU A 296 -8.53 -2.07 -3.55
CA LEU A 296 -9.40 -3.25 -3.32
C LEU A 296 -10.16 -3.70 -4.59
N PRO A 297 -10.31 -5.03 -4.83
CA PRO A 297 -10.92 -5.60 -6.03
C PRO A 297 -12.47 -5.60 -6.05
N TRP A 298 -13.12 -4.87 -5.14
CA TRP A 298 -14.58 -4.69 -5.11
C TRP A 298 -14.89 -3.25 -4.76
N ASN A 299 -14.70 -2.39 -5.74
CA ASN A 299 -15.33 -1.10 -5.74
C ASN A 299 -16.68 -1.25 -6.48
N PRO A 300 -17.84 -1.14 -5.81
CA PRO A 300 -19.14 -1.16 -6.50
C PRO A 300 -19.37 0.10 -7.36
N ARG A 301 -18.37 0.99 -7.46
CA ARG A 301 -18.32 2.10 -8.41
C ARG A 301 -17.21 1.86 -9.45
N ARG A 302 -17.37 0.84 -10.29
CA ARG A 302 -16.87 0.75 -11.68
C ARG A 302 -17.25 -0.61 -12.27
#